data_AF-A0A8H8RKG0-F1
#
_entry.id   AF-A0A8H8RKG0-F1
#
_cell.length_a   1.000
_cell.length_b   1.000
_cell.length_c   1.000
_cell.angle_alpha   90.00
_cell.angle_beta   90.00
_cell.angle_gamma   90.00
#
_symmetry.space_group_name_H-M   'P 1'
#
loop_
_entity.id
_entity.type
_entity.pdbx_description
1 polymer ?
#
loop_
_entity_poly.entity_id
_entity_poly.type
_entity_poly.pdbx_seq_one_letter_code
_entity_poly.pdbx_strand_id
1 'polypeptide(L)'
;MSRHHVRFNVNELGRLAAQDVGGKSCIGICKNPDGMYNKAMLLTIDNGTQVVAKVPNPNAGKRRFTTASDVATVDVARNILGTPVPKVFVFTSFKHPPSALAMLDMGTCKL
;
A
#
# COMPACT_ATOMS: atom_id res chain seq x y z
N MET A 1 17.25 -22.23 0.99
CA MET A 1 16.75 -20.84 0.83
C MET A 1 15.67 -20.58 1.86
N SER A 2 15.93 -19.69 2.83
CA SER A 2 15.00 -19.35 3.91
C SER A 2 13.80 -18.58 3.38
N ARG A 3 12.60 -19.14 3.54
CA ARG A 3 11.34 -18.57 3.06
C ARG A 3 10.86 -17.53 4.07
N HIS A 4 11.42 -16.32 3.99
CA HIS A 4 11.02 -15.22 4.85
C HIS A 4 9.62 -14.72 4.46
N HIS A 5 8.58 -15.36 4.99
CA HIS A 5 7.18 -15.02 4.73
C HIS A 5 6.70 -13.98 5.76
N VAL A 6 6.28 -12.81 5.31
CA VAL A 6 5.58 -11.86 6.17
C VAL A 6 4.13 -12.34 6.29
N ARG A 7 3.70 -12.67 7.50
CA ARG A 7 2.28 -12.88 7.79
C ARG A 7 1.64 -11.51 8.00
N PHE A 8 0.63 -11.20 7.22
CA PHE A 8 -0.21 -10.02 7.39
C PHE A 8 -1.67 -10.42 7.19
N ASN A 9 -2.57 -9.74 7.88
CA ASN A 9 -4.01 -9.99 7.78
C ASN A 9 -4.59 -9.12 6.66
N VAL A 10 -4.95 -9.76 5.55
CA VAL A 10 -5.52 -9.10 4.36
C VAL A 10 -6.88 -8.46 4.65
N ASN A 11 -7.68 -9.02 5.56
CA ASN A 11 -8.98 -8.45 5.93
C ASN A 11 -8.81 -7.17 6.74
N GLU A 12 -7.87 -7.17 7.70
CA GLU A 12 -7.56 -5.96 8.46
C GLU A 12 -6.94 -4.87 7.57
N LEU A 13 -6.14 -5.29 6.58
CA LEU A 13 -5.62 -4.42 5.52
C LEU A 13 -6.75 -3.72 4.76
N GLY A 14 -7.73 -4.50 4.29
CA GLY A 14 -8.88 -3.98 3.57
C GLY A 14 -9.75 -3.07 4.43
N ARG A 15 -9.91 -3.38 5.73
CA ARG A 15 -10.68 -2.55 6.66
C ARG A 15 -10.03 -1.20 6.91
N LEU A 16 -8.73 -1.19 7.20
CA LEU A 16 -7.96 0.05 7.34
C LEU A 16 -7.98 0.85 6.04
N ALA A 17 -7.85 0.16 4.91
CA ALA A 17 -7.88 0.80 3.61
C ALA A 17 -9.21 1.50 3.31
N ALA A 18 -10.32 0.81 3.59
CA ALA A 18 -11.66 1.37 3.43
C ALA A 18 -11.85 2.60 4.33
N GLN A 19 -11.47 2.52 5.61
CA GLN A 19 -11.60 3.63 6.55
C GLN A 19 -10.88 4.90 6.08
N ASP A 20 -9.69 4.73 5.53
CA ASP A 20 -8.81 5.82 5.12
C ASP A 20 -9.31 6.57 3.88
N VAL A 21 -9.88 5.84 2.91
CA VAL A 21 -10.45 6.42 1.69
C VAL A 21 -11.93 6.75 1.82
N GLY A 22 -12.48 6.76 3.04
CA GLY A 22 -13.88 7.10 3.32
C GLY A 22 -14.91 6.07 2.83
N GLY A 23 -14.51 4.82 2.65
CA GLY A 23 -15.40 3.69 2.38
C GLY A 23 -15.79 2.92 3.65
N LYS A 24 -16.73 1.98 3.55
CA LYS A 24 -17.17 1.15 4.69
C LYS A 24 -16.51 -0.23 4.67
N SER A 25 -16.18 -0.76 3.50
CA SER A 25 -15.59 -2.10 3.38
C SER A 25 -14.80 -2.31 2.09
N CYS A 26 -13.85 -3.24 2.14
CA CYS A 26 -13.14 -3.72 0.95
C CYS A 26 -13.96 -4.85 0.30
N ILE A 27 -14.35 -4.66 -0.95
CA ILE A 27 -15.22 -5.57 -1.71
C ILE A 27 -14.45 -6.44 -2.72
N GLY A 28 -13.18 -6.12 -2.99
CA GLY A 28 -12.37 -6.86 -3.96
C GLY A 28 -10.89 -6.79 -3.65
N ILE A 29 -10.19 -7.90 -3.83
CA ILE A 29 -8.74 -8.01 -3.59
C ILE A 29 -8.11 -8.79 -4.74
N CYS A 30 -7.28 -8.10 -5.51
CA CYS A 30 -6.50 -8.69 -6.59
C CYS A 30 -5.01 -8.63 -6.22
N LYS A 31 -4.33 -9.78 -6.19
CA LYS A 31 -2.87 -9.79 -5.99
C LYS A 31 -2.19 -9.36 -7.28
N ASN A 32 -1.29 -8.38 -7.19
CA ASN A 32 -0.40 -8.07 -8.31
C ASN A 32 0.72 -9.11 -8.36
N PRO A 33 1.39 -9.27 -9.52
CA PRO A 33 2.60 -10.07 -9.61
C PRO A 33 3.58 -9.64 -8.52
N ASP A 34 4.08 -10.61 -7.75
CA ASP A 34 5.01 -10.35 -6.65
C ASP A 34 6.27 -9.67 -7.21
N GLY A 35 6.59 -8.48 -6.71
CA GLY A 35 7.86 -7.83 -6.99
C GLY A 35 8.99 -8.40 -6.13
N MET A 36 10.24 -8.18 -6.54
CA MET A 36 11.42 -8.63 -5.78
C MET A 36 11.46 -8.07 -4.35
N TYR A 37 10.98 -6.83 -4.16
CA TYR A 37 11.15 -6.09 -2.91
C TYR A 37 9.84 -5.86 -2.13
N ASN A 38 8.68 -5.94 -2.78
CA ASN A 38 7.38 -5.76 -2.14
C ASN A 38 6.34 -6.69 -2.76
N LYS A 39 5.41 -7.19 -1.95
CA LYS A 39 4.13 -7.73 -2.43
C LYS A 39 3.16 -6.57 -2.62
N ALA A 40 2.50 -6.49 -3.77
CA ALA A 40 1.49 -5.47 -4.04
C ALA A 40 0.12 -6.15 -4.24
N MET A 41 -0.93 -5.49 -3.75
CA MET A 41 -2.31 -5.94 -3.88
C MET A 41 -3.19 -4.76 -4.24
N LEU A 42 -4.07 -4.91 -5.23
CA LEU A 42 -5.11 -3.96 -5.55
C LEU A 42 -6.35 -4.27 -4.70
N LEU A 43 -6.75 -3.32 -3.88
CA LEU A 43 -7.95 -3.33 -3.06
C LEU A 43 -9.02 -2.49 -3.75
N THR A 44 -10.23 -3.02 -3.88
CA THR A 44 -11.41 -2.31 -4.37
C THR A 44 -12.34 -2.05 -3.20
N ILE A 45 -12.64 -0.79 -2.95
CA ILE A 45 -13.47 -0.34 -1.83
C ILE A 45 -14.91 -0.13 -2.30
N ASP A 46 -15.88 -0.32 -1.41
CA ASP A 46 -17.31 -0.21 -1.69
C ASP A 46 -17.77 1.14 -2.28
N ASN A 47 -17.01 2.20 -2.02
CA ASN A 47 -17.24 3.53 -2.60
C ASN A 47 -16.68 3.69 -4.03
N GLY A 48 -16.16 2.62 -4.65
CA GLY A 48 -15.58 2.61 -5.99
C GLY A 48 -14.10 3.01 -6.04
N THR A 49 -13.50 3.36 -4.90
CA THR A 49 -12.08 3.72 -4.82
C THR A 49 -11.20 2.47 -4.95
N GLN A 50 -10.08 2.60 -5.66
CA GLN A 50 -9.08 1.55 -5.83
C GLN A 50 -7.77 1.95 -5.18
N VAL A 51 -7.23 1.05 -4.35
CA VAL A 51 -6.02 1.30 -3.57
C VAL A 51 -5.02 0.19 -3.73
N VAL A 52 -3.76 0.53 -4.05
CA VAL A 52 -2.67 -0.44 -4.11
C VAL A 52 -1.97 -0.52 -2.76
N ALA A 53 -2.12 -1.64 -2.08
CA ALA A 53 -1.52 -1.96 -0.81
C ALA A 53 -0.17 -2.67 -1.03
N LYS A 54 0.94 -2.04 -0.62
CA LYS A 54 2.29 -2.61 -0.70
C LYS A 54 2.78 -3.13 0.65
N VAL A 55 3.19 -4.40 0.69
CA VAL A 55 3.81 -5.05 1.86
C VAL A 55 5.28 -5.35 1.56
N PRO A 56 6.23 -4.78 2.32
CA PRO A 56 7.65 -4.99 2.06
C PRO A 56 8.08 -6.41 2.36
N ASN A 57 8.85 -6.97 1.43
CA ASN A 57 9.46 -8.29 1.59
C ASN A 57 10.61 -8.19 2.60
N PRO A 58 10.95 -9.27 3.32
CA PRO A 58 12.01 -9.25 4.33
C PRO A 58 13.41 -8.96 3.78
N ASN A 59 13.61 -9.14 2.47
CA ASN A 59 14.84 -8.83 1.75
C ASN A 59 14.98 -7.34 1.37
N ALA A 60 13.95 -6.50 1.54
CA ALA A 60 13.94 -5.10 1.14
C ALA A 60 14.77 -4.16 2.07
N GLY A 61 15.63 -4.71 2.92
CA GLY A 61 16.34 -3.93 3.93
C GLY A 61 15.41 -3.41 5.04
N LYS A 62 15.81 -2.33 5.72
CA LYS A 62 15.00 -1.75 6.81
C LYS A 62 13.73 -1.11 6.24
N ARG A 63 12.58 -1.77 6.45
CA ARG A 63 11.23 -1.38 5.98
C ARG A 63 10.88 0.11 6.14
N ARG A 64 11.38 0.73 7.22
CA ARG A 64 11.19 2.16 7.49
C ARG A 64 11.78 3.06 6.39
N PHE A 65 12.93 2.68 5.85
CA PHE A 65 13.63 3.47 4.84
C PHE A 65 13.02 3.27 3.46
N THR A 66 12.60 2.04 3.11
CA THR A 66 11.91 1.79 1.82
C THR A 66 10.55 2.46 1.76
N THR A 67 9.80 2.48 2.86
CA THR A 67 8.52 3.17 2.92
C THR A 67 8.72 4.68 2.85
N ALA A 68 9.68 5.21 3.61
CA ALA A 68 10.00 6.64 3.57
C ALA A 68 10.50 7.09 2.19
N SER A 69 11.31 6.28 1.49
CA SER A 69 11.78 6.59 0.14
C SER A 69 10.66 6.57 -0.89
N ASP A 70 9.71 5.63 -0.79
CA ASP A 70 8.53 5.59 -1.65
C ASP A 70 7.66 6.83 -1.44
N VAL A 71 7.38 7.20 -0.17
CA VAL A 71 6.61 8.40 0.17
C VAL A 71 7.32 9.66 -0.33
N ALA A 72 8.62 9.79 -0.08
CA ALA A 72 9.41 10.93 -0.53
C ALA A 72 9.43 11.05 -2.06
N THR A 73 9.53 9.93 -2.77
CA THR A 73 9.52 9.92 -4.23
C THR A 73 8.18 10.40 -4.79
N VAL A 74 7.08 9.93 -4.21
CA VAL A 74 5.74 10.37 -4.60
C VAL A 74 5.51 11.84 -4.24
N ASP A 75 6.02 12.30 -3.10
CA ASP A 75 5.94 13.70 -2.67
C ASP A 75 6.68 14.62 -3.66
N VAL A 76 7.92 14.27 -4.03
CA VAL A 76 8.68 14.99 -5.06
C VAL A 76 7.94 14.97 -6.40
N ALA A 77 7.42 13.82 -6.82
CA ALA A 77 6.69 13.72 -8.08
C ALA A 77 5.43 14.61 -8.11
N ARG A 78 4.70 14.73 -6.99
CA ARG A 78 3.56 15.66 -6.90
C ARG A 78 3.97 17.12 -6.81
N ASN A 79 4.77 17.44 -5.80
CA ASN A 79 4.95 18.82 -5.34
C ASN A 79 6.05 19.54 -6.13
N ILE A 80 7.04 18.80 -6.64
CA ILE A 80 8.15 19.36 -7.40
C ILE A 80 7.92 19.19 -8.89
N LEU A 81 7.52 18.00 -9.33
CA LEU A 81 7.37 17.70 -10.76
C LEU A 81 5.95 17.93 -11.29
N GLY A 82 4.97 18.22 -10.43
CA GLY A 82 3.57 18.43 -10.85
C GLY A 82 2.92 17.19 -11.50
N THR A 83 3.53 16.01 -11.35
CA THR A 83 3.08 14.78 -12.00
C THR A 83 1.84 14.26 -11.28
N PRO A 84 0.75 13.91 -11.99
CA PRO A 84 -0.40 13.26 -11.37
C PRO A 84 0.01 11.86 -10.90
N VAL A 85 0.32 11.73 -9.61
CA VAL A 85 0.70 10.46 -8.99
C VAL A 85 -0.27 10.06 -7.87
N PRO A 86 -0.50 8.75 -7.65
CA PRO A 86 -1.46 8.20 -6.66
C PRO A 86 -1.20 8.55 -5.19
N LYS A 87 -2.20 9.05 -4.44
CA LYS A 87 -2.04 9.51 -3.04
C LYS A 87 -1.47 8.40 -2.14
N VAL A 88 -0.46 8.72 -1.35
CA VAL A 88 0.19 7.73 -0.47
C VAL A 88 -0.38 7.87 0.93
N PHE A 89 -0.81 6.74 1.48
CA PHE A 89 -1.16 6.61 2.88
C PHE A 89 -0.23 5.60 3.55
N VAL A 90 0.19 5.89 4.78
CA VAL A 90 1.15 5.08 5.52
C VAL A 90 0.50 4.58 6.79
N PHE A 91 0.38 3.25 6.91
CA PHE A 91 -0.10 2.60 8.13
C PHE A 91 1.02 1.86 8.86
N THR A 92 1.06 2.02 10.18
CA THR A 92 1.89 1.22 11.09
C THR A 92 1.00 0.64 12.18
N SER A 93 0.99 -0.68 12.35
CA SER A 93 0.31 -1.33 13.49
C SER A 93 1.36 -1.84 14.47
N PHE A 94 1.34 -1.29 15.69
CA PHE A 94 2.34 -1.58 16.73
C PHE A 94 2.14 -2.94 17.43
N LYS A 95 0.99 -3.62 17.26
CA LYS A 95 0.66 -4.79 18.11
C LYS A 95 1.25 -6.14 17.68
N HIS A 96 1.54 -6.40 16.40
CA HIS A 96 2.29 -7.56 15.89
C HIS A 96 2.69 -7.26 14.43
N PRO A 97 3.80 -7.84 13.91
CA PRO A 97 4.85 -7.06 13.24
C PRO A 97 4.31 -5.99 12.28
N PRO A 98 4.82 -4.75 12.34
CA PRO A 98 4.39 -3.69 11.46
C PRO A 98 4.85 -4.02 10.03
N SER A 99 3.94 -4.52 9.22
CA SER A 99 4.04 -4.44 7.76
C SER A 99 3.67 -3.01 7.41
N ALA A 100 4.66 -2.13 7.30
CA ALA A 100 4.46 -0.81 6.75
C ALA A 100 3.69 -0.97 5.44
N LEU A 101 2.47 -0.46 5.41
CA LEU A 101 1.61 -0.51 4.25
C LEU A 101 1.67 0.86 3.60
N ALA A 102 2.31 0.94 2.45
CA ALA A 102 2.11 2.07 1.56
C ALA A 102 0.86 1.76 0.73
N MET A 103 -0.20 2.52 0.96
CA MET A 103 -1.40 2.49 0.16
C MET A 103 -1.31 3.60 -0.87
N LEU A 104 -1.34 3.25 -2.16
CA LEU A 104 -1.44 4.20 -3.25
C LEU A 104 -2.90 4.27 -3.70
N ASP A 105 -3.61 5.32 -3.34
CA ASP A 105 -4.92 5.63 -3.90
C ASP A 105 -4.73 6.09 -5.35
N MET A 106 -5.16 5.24 -6.28
CA MET A 106 -5.09 5.54 -7.72
C MET A 106 -6.19 6.49 -8.17
N GLY A 107 -6.85 7.18 -7.23
CA GLY A 107 -7.90 8.20 -7.36
C GLY A 107 -8.39 8.35 -8.80
N THR A 108 -9.50 7.68 -9.11
CA THR A 108 -10.24 7.71 -10.38
C THR A 108 -9.57 8.52 -11.49
N CYS A 109 -8.47 7.99 -12.03
CA CYS A 109 -8.01 8.39 -13.36
C CYS A 109 -9.08 7.88 -14.33
N LYS A 110 -10.11 8.69 -14.58
CA LYS A 110 -10.80 8.59 -15.86
C LYS A 110 -9.74 8.86 -16.91
N LEU A 111 -9.41 7.81 -17.68
CA LEU A 111 -8.79 7.95 -19.00
C LEU A 111 -9.60 8.94 -19.83
#